data_AF-V7HA52-F1
#
_entry.id   AF-V7HA52-F1
#
_cell.length_a   1.000
_cell.length_b   1.000
_cell.length_c   1.000
_cell.angle_alpha   90.00
_cell.angle_beta   90.00
_cell.angle_gamma   90.00
#
_symmetry.space_group_name_H-M   'P 1'
#
loop_
_entity.id
_entity.type
_entity.pdbx_description
1 polymer ?
#
loop_
_entity_poly.entity_id
_entity_poly.type
_entity_poly.pdbx_seq_one_letter_code
_entity_poly.pdbx_strand_id
1 'polypeptide(L)'
;MDYLLAGSGRAEAAMNLRGLSAATRARIAFARLSEAEVPANRLVAIYVAVAALIEDDFGSHRTREFQIVQAAKVAHRLASGTHRRWLMWNPRGADVPVEIHAYPRSAGLVRRNIGEAMGKVVDPLVAEAVPEIIQLKVAKSGPHPSHRGRQK
;
A
#
# COMPACT_ATOMS: atom_id res chain seq x y z
N MET A 1 -0.07 13.27 -6.50
CA MET A 1 0.42 12.22 -5.59
C MET A 1 1.74 12.62 -4.95
N ASP A 2 2.64 13.25 -5.70
CA ASP A 2 3.92 13.77 -5.19
C ASP A 2 3.76 14.71 -3.98
N TYR A 3 2.78 15.63 -4.02
CA TYR A 3 2.47 16.50 -2.87
C TYR A 3 2.13 15.72 -1.60
N LEU A 4 1.46 14.56 -1.70
CA LEU A 4 1.11 13.73 -0.54
C LEU A 4 2.36 13.06 0.05
N LEU A 5 3.31 12.65 -0.79
CA LEU A 5 4.59 12.08 -0.36
C LEU A 5 5.49 13.17 0.25
N ALA A 6 5.67 14.29 -0.44
CA ALA A 6 6.49 15.41 0.03
C ALA A 6 5.98 16.01 1.35
N GLY A 7 4.65 16.09 1.54
CA GLY A 7 4.03 16.62 2.76
C GLY A 7 3.96 15.64 3.94
N SER A 8 4.48 14.42 3.80
CA SER A 8 4.32 13.37 4.82
C SER A 8 5.28 13.47 6.02
N GLY A 9 6.29 14.34 5.94
CA GLY A 9 7.23 14.60 7.03
C GLY A 9 8.29 13.49 7.17
N ARG A 10 8.73 13.23 8.41
CA ARG A 10 9.83 12.30 8.69
C ARG A 10 9.35 10.85 8.84
N ALA A 11 10.09 9.93 8.22
CA ALA A 11 9.93 8.50 8.43
C ALA A 11 10.36 8.09 9.85
N GLU A 12 9.69 7.08 10.40
CA GLU A 12 10.01 6.51 11.71
C GLU A 12 10.11 4.99 11.63
N ALA A 13 10.99 4.42 12.45
CA ALA A 13 11.17 2.98 12.53
C ALA A 13 9.87 2.29 12.99
N ALA A 14 9.60 1.10 12.46
CA ALA A 14 8.39 0.33 12.76
C ALA A 14 8.17 0.10 14.26
N MET A 15 9.26 -0.06 15.03
CA MET A 15 9.23 -0.25 16.48
C MET A 15 8.74 0.98 17.26
N ASN A 16 8.91 2.18 16.70
CA ASN A 16 8.50 3.46 17.31
C ASN A 16 7.02 3.78 17.09
N LEU A 17 6.29 2.98 16.29
CA LEU A 17 4.91 3.29 15.91
C LEU A 17 3.87 2.87 16.96
N ARG A 18 4.29 2.16 18.00
CA ARG A 18 3.39 1.69 19.06
C ARG A 18 2.88 2.90 19.87
N GLY A 19 1.58 2.93 20.16
CA GLY A 19 0.95 4.01 20.92
C GLY A 19 0.57 5.23 20.08
N LEU A 20 1.06 5.35 18.84
CA LEU A 20 0.67 6.45 17.95
C LEU A 20 -0.74 6.26 17.38
N SER A 21 -1.43 7.38 17.13
CA SER A 21 -2.76 7.39 16.51
C SER A 21 -2.72 6.80 15.10
N ALA A 22 -3.87 6.32 14.62
CA ALA A 22 -3.97 5.75 13.27
C ALA A 22 -3.63 6.78 12.17
N ALA A 23 -3.98 8.05 12.37
CA ALA A 23 -3.67 9.13 11.44
C ALA A 23 -2.16 9.40 11.37
N THR A 24 -1.49 9.51 12.52
CA THR A 24 -0.04 9.69 12.58
C THR A 24 0.69 8.51 11.94
N ARG A 25 0.26 7.28 12.21
CA ARG A 25 0.84 6.07 11.60
C ARG A 25 0.64 6.02 10.08
N ALA A 26 -0.50 6.50 9.57
CA ALA A 26 -0.74 6.60 8.14
C ALA A 26 0.18 7.65 7.48
N ARG A 27 0.36 8.81 8.11
CA ARG A 27 1.31 9.84 7.66
C ARG A 27 2.74 9.30 7.61
N ILE A 28 3.19 8.63 8.68
CA ILE A 28 4.52 7.99 8.72
C ILE A 28 4.64 6.92 7.64
N ALA A 29 3.58 6.19 7.31
CA ALA A 29 3.63 5.23 6.21
C ALA A 29 3.94 5.91 4.86
N PHE A 30 3.37 7.08 4.59
CA PHE A 30 3.72 7.87 3.40
C PHE A 30 5.16 8.40 3.46
N ALA A 31 5.64 8.83 4.63
CA ALA A 31 7.03 9.27 4.79
C ALA A 31 8.01 8.14 4.52
N ARG A 32 7.69 6.92 4.95
CA ARG A 32 8.49 5.72 4.66
C ARG A 32 8.46 5.33 3.19
N LEU A 33 7.32 5.52 2.50
CA LEU A 33 7.25 5.33 1.05
C LEU A 33 8.13 6.35 0.32
N SER A 34 8.15 7.60 0.79
CA SER A 34 9.01 8.65 0.25
C SER A 34 10.49 8.37 0.49
N GLU A 35 10.87 7.96 1.70
CA GLU A 35 12.25 7.60 2.07
C GLU A 35 12.75 6.36 1.29
N ALA A 36 11.84 5.42 1.00
CA ALA A 36 12.12 4.27 0.13
C ALA A 36 12.06 4.60 -1.37
N GLU A 37 11.99 5.90 -1.72
CA GLU A 37 11.97 6.41 -3.10
C GLU A 37 10.88 5.76 -3.97
N VAL A 38 9.74 5.40 -3.37
CA VAL A 38 8.63 4.79 -4.10
C VAL A 38 8.03 5.84 -5.05
N PRO A 39 8.04 5.60 -6.37
CA PRO A 39 7.53 6.57 -7.32
C PRO A 39 6.04 6.83 -7.12
N ALA A 40 5.62 8.09 -7.20
CA ALA A 40 4.22 8.47 -6.98
C ALA A 40 3.28 7.82 -8.02
N ASN A 41 3.71 7.71 -9.28
CA ASN A 41 2.99 7.00 -10.34
C ASN A 41 2.77 5.51 -10.02
N ARG A 42 3.68 4.86 -9.28
CA ARG A 42 3.49 3.48 -8.82
C ARG A 42 2.32 3.37 -7.84
N LEU A 43 2.14 4.36 -6.98
CA LEU A 43 1.03 4.38 -6.03
C LEU A 43 -0.32 4.67 -6.72
N VAL A 44 -0.32 5.54 -7.74
CA VAL A 44 -1.49 5.74 -8.62
C VAL A 44 -1.83 4.44 -9.33
N ALA A 45 -0.85 3.80 -9.98
CA ALA A 45 -1.04 2.54 -10.68
C ALA A 45 -1.59 1.44 -9.78
N ILE A 46 -1.09 1.32 -8.54
CA ILE A 46 -1.64 0.37 -7.55
C ILE A 46 -3.11 0.64 -7.28
N TYR A 47 -3.50 1.90 -7.07
CA TYR A 47 -4.87 2.25 -6.72
C TYR A 47 -5.84 1.93 -7.87
N VAL A 48 -5.51 2.36 -9.09
CA VAL A 48 -6.36 2.12 -10.27
C VAL A 48 -6.38 0.62 -10.64
N ALA A 49 -5.25 -0.08 -10.53
CA ALA A 49 -5.22 -1.53 -10.76
C ALA A 49 -6.10 -2.29 -9.77
N VAL A 50 -6.09 -1.92 -8.49
CA VAL A 50 -6.99 -2.52 -7.50
C VAL A 50 -8.46 -2.24 -7.82
N ALA A 51 -8.79 -1.00 -8.22
CA ALA A 51 -10.14 -0.65 -8.65
C ALA A 51 -10.59 -1.50 -9.86
N ALA A 52 -9.73 -1.64 -10.87
CA ALA A 52 -10.01 -2.44 -12.05
C ALA A 52 -10.17 -3.94 -11.74
N LEU A 53 -9.31 -4.49 -10.88
CA LEU A 53 -9.42 -5.90 -10.45
C LEU A 53 -10.71 -6.16 -9.67
N ILE A 54 -11.14 -5.22 -8.84
CA ILE A 54 -12.42 -5.32 -8.14
C ILE A 54 -13.54 -5.30 -9.17
N GLU A 55 -13.59 -4.28 -10.03
CA GLU A 55 -14.67 -4.10 -11.00
C GLU A 55 -14.81 -5.26 -12.00
N ASP A 56 -13.69 -5.87 -12.40
CA ASP A 56 -13.67 -7.02 -13.30
C ASP A 56 -14.10 -8.34 -12.63
N ASP A 57 -13.92 -8.47 -11.31
CA ASP A 57 -14.31 -9.66 -10.55
C ASP A 57 -15.76 -9.55 -10.05
N PHE A 58 -16.65 -10.37 -10.62
CA PHE A 58 -18.08 -10.42 -10.24
C PHE A 58 -18.34 -10.98 -8.84
N GLY A 59 -17.36 -11.65 -8.23
CA GLY A 59 -17.44 -12.14 -6.85
C GLY A 59 -16.90 -11.15 -5.80
N SER A 60 -16.33 -10.02 -6.24
CA SER A 60 -15.63 -9.10 -5.35
C SER A 60 -16.58 -8.16 -4.60
N HIS A 61 -16.17 -7.75 -3.40
CA HIS A 61 -16.87 -6.70 -2.67
C HIS A 61 -16.75 -5.36 -3.42
N ARG A 62 -17.89 -4.73 -3.69
CA ARG A 62 -17.97 -3.44 -4.42
C ARG A 62 -17.98 -2.21 -3.50
N THR A 63 -17.74 -2.38 -2.20
CA THR A 63 -17.77 -1.25 -1.27
C THR A 63 -16.51 -0.39 -1.43
N ARG A 64 -16.68 0.93 -1.31
CA ARG A 64 -15.55 1.88 -1.33
C ARG A 64 -14.50 1.53 -0.28
N GLU A 65 -14.94 1.16 0.92
CA GLU A 65 -14.03 0.77 1.99
C GLU A 65 -13.14 -0.42 1.59
N PHE A 66 -13.71 -1.43 0.93
CA PHE A 66 -12.94 -2.58 0.47
C PHE A 66 -11.84 -2.14 -0.50
N GLN A 67 -12.17 -1.37 -1.53
CA GLN A 67 -11.20 -0.87 -2.51
C GLN A 67 -10.05 -0.10 -1.87
N ILE A 68 -10.35 0.93 -1.07
CA ILE A 68 -9.31 1.79 -0.49
C ILE A 68 -8.41 1.01 0.48
N VAL A 69 -8.97 0.04 1.22
CA VAL A 69 -8.20 -0.81 2.13
C VAL A 69 -7.30 -1.77 1.37
N GLN A 70 -7.76 -2.34 0.25
CA GLN A 70 -6.92 -3.21 -0.59
C GLN A 70 -5.78 -2.41 -1.24
N ALA A 71 -6.05 -1.23 -1.79
CA ALA A 71 -5.03 -0.35 -2.33
C ALA A 71 -3.99 0.03 -1.26
N ALA A 72 -4.46 0.42 -0.07
CA ALA A 72 -3.58 0.71 1.07
C ALA A 72 -2.73 -0.48 1.51
N LYS A 73 -3.27 -1.71 1.50
CA LYS A 73 -2.49 -2.92 1.82
C LYS A 73 -1.32 -3.10 0.86
N VAL A 74 -1.57 -2.96 -0.44
CA VAL A 74 -0.53 -3.14 -1.47
C VAL A 74 0.52 -2.03 -1.37
N ALA A 75 0.09 -0.77 -1.30
CA ALA A 75 0.99 0.37 -1.13
C ALA A 75 1.85 0.23 0.13
N HIS A 76 1.23 -0.07 1.29
CA HIS A 76 1.94 -0.17 2.55
C HIS A 76 3.01 -1.27 2.57
N ARG A 77 2.82 -2.37 1.82
CA ARG A 77 3.82 -3.45 1.74
C ARG A 77 5.16 -2.97 1.16
N LEU A 78 5.17 -1.95 0.31
CA LEU A 78 6.39 -1.45 -0.35
C LEU A 78 7.43 -0.89 0.62
N ALA A 79 7.02 -0.39 1.80
CA ALA A 79 7.92 0.23 2.77
C ALA A 79 7.54 -0.02 4.24
N SER A 80 6.87 -1.14 4.53
CA SER A 80 6.39 -1.41 5.90
C SER A 80 7.47 -1.96 6.84
N GLY A 81 8.49 -2.68 6.37
CA GLY A 81 9.52 -3.31 7.23
C GLY A 81 10.63 -2.37 7.68
N THR A 82 11.14 -2.55 8.89
CA THR A 82 12.39 -1.97 9.38
C THR A 82 13.38 -3.10 9.63
N HIS A 83 14.52 -3.04 8.93
CA HIS A 83 15.60 -4.01 9.02
C HIS A 83 16.86 -3.25 9.45
N ARG A 84 17.46 -3.64 10.58
CA ARG A 84 18.69 -3.00 11.10
C ARG A 84 19.66 -4.07 11.56
N ARG A 85 20.93 -3.94 11.18
CA ARG A 85 22.04 -4.79 11.59
C ARG A 85 23.16 -3.94 12.17
N TRP A 86 23.72 -4.35 13.31
CA TRP A 86 24.86 -3.69 13.93
C TRP A 86 25.73 -4.70 14.69
N LEU A 87 26.95 -4.29 15.06
CA LEU A 87 27.83 -5.08 15.93
C LEU A 87 27.58 -4.69 17.39
N MET A 88 27.30 -5.67 18.23
CA MET A 88 27.14 -5.49 19.67
C MET A 88 28.44 -5.83 20.38
N TRP A 89 28.91 -4.88 21.17
CA TRP A 89 30.13 -5.06 21.96
C TRP A 89 30.04 -6.28 22.87
N ASN A 90 31.08 -7.12 22.85
CA ASN A 90 31.14 -8.36 23.62
C ASN A 90 32.35 -8.35 24.57
N PRO A 91 32.14 -8.37 25.90
CA PRO A 91 33.25 -8.37 26.87
C PRO A 91 34.13 -9.63 26.83
N ARG A 92 33.67 -10.71 26.18
CA ARG A 92 34.34 -12.02 26.16
C ARG A 92 35.05 -12.36 24.85
N GLY A 93 35.14 -11.41 23.91
CA GLY A 93 35.82 -11.66 22.63
C GLY A 93 35.37 -10.69 21.54
N ALA A 94 35.28 -11.18 20.30
CA ALA A 94 34.84 -10.38 19.17
C ALA A 94 33.37 -9.91 19.34
N ASP A 95 33.10 -8.70 18.85
CA ASP A 95 31.76 -8.15 18.77
C ASP A 95 30.82 -9.07 17.98
N VAL A 96 29.57 -9.15 18.41
CA VAL A 96 28.58 -10.08 17.88
C VAL A 96 27.64 -9.33 16.94
N PRO A 97 27.40 -9.82 15.71
CA PRO A 97 26.39 -9.23 14.83
C PRO A 97 24.98 -9.46 15.39
N VAL A 98 24.21 -8.39 15.50
CA VAL A 98 22.81 -8.40 15.91
C VAL A 98 21.94 -7.81 14.80
N GLU A 99 20.76 -8.38 14.60
CA GLU A 99 19.79 -7.93 13.60
C GLU A 99 18.38 -7.82 14.21
N ILE A 100 17.64 -6.79 13.79
CA ILE A 100 16.22 -6.61 14.10
C ILE A 100 15.42 -6.54 12.80
N HIS A 101 14.32 -7.28 12.79
CA HIS A 101 13.25 -7.16 11.80
C HIS A 101 11.96 -6.75 12.50
N ALA A 102 11.45 -5.56 12.18
CA ALA A 102 10.23 -5.04 12.76
C ALA A 102 9.23 -4.64 11.68
N TYR A 103 7.97 -5.05 11.86
CA TYR A 103 6.87 -4.66 10.99
C TYR A 103 5.77 -3.96 11.80
N PRO A 104 5.20 -2.85 11.32
CA PRO A 104 4.08 -2.17 11.94
C PRO A 104 2.92 -3.14 12.09
N ARG A 105 2.30 -3.14 13.27
CA ARG A 105 1.10 -3.97 13.47
C ARG A 105 0.02 -3.56 12.47
N SER A 106 -0.49 -4.52 11.70
CA SER A 106 -1.62 -4.33 10.80
C SER A 106 -2.84 -3.77 11.57
N ALA A 107 -3.35 -2.60 11.16
CA ALA A 107 -4.52 -1.97 11.78
C ALA A 107 -5.48 -1.45 10.70
N GLY A 108 -6.78 -1.77 10.82
CA GLY A 108 -7.81 -1.38 9.85
C GLY A 108 -7.89 0.13 9.64
N LEU A 109 -7.96 0.90 10.74
CA LEU A 109 -8.02 2.36 10.70
C LEU A 109 -6.82 3.02 10.00
N VAL A 110 -5.61 2.45 10.14
CA VAL A 110 -4.42 2.96 9.43
C VAL A 110 -4.57 2.77 7.93
N ARG A 111 -5.04 1.60 7.49
CA ARG A 111 -5.28 1.33 6.07
C ARG A 111 -6.38 2.19 5.50
N ARG A 112 -7.45 2.43 6.27
CA ARG A 112 -8.51 3.35 5.89
C ARG A 112 -7.95 4.74 5.63
N ASN A 113 -7.18 5.30 6.55
CA ASN A 113 -6.54 6.62 6.39
C ASN A 113 -5.59 6.69 5.18
N ILE A 114 -4.74 5.68 4.97
CA ILE A 114 -3.85 5.61 3.80
C ILE A 114 -4.69 5.57 2.52
N GLY A 115 -5.67 4.68 2.46
CA GLY A 115 -6.52 4.47 1.30
C GLY A 115 -7.36 5.70 0.96
N GLU A 116 -7.92 6.38 1.96
CA GLU A 116 -8.64 7.65 1.77
C GLU A 116 -7.74 8.75 1.21
N ALA A 117 -6.51 8.87 1.72
CA ALA A 117 -5.56 9.86 1.23
C ALA A 117 -5.16 9.60 -0.23
N MET A 118 -4.96 8.33 -0.61
CA MET A 118 -4.73 7.94 -2.00
C MET A 118 -5.97 8.20 -2.88
N GLY A 119 -7.15 7.80 -2.40
CA GLY A 119 -8.42 7.98 -3.12
C GLY A 119 -8.73 9.44 -3.42
N LYS A 120 -8.49 10.37 -2.48
CA LYS A 120 -8.67 11.81 -2.74
C LYS A 120 -7.88 12.32 -3.94
N VAL A 121 -6.74 11.71 -4.24
CA VAL A 121 -5.88 12.09 -5.37
C VAL A 121 -6.27 11.35 -6.65
N VAL A 122 -6.65 10.07 -6.54
CA VAL A 122 -6.77 9.17 -7.70
C VAL A 122 -8.23 8.93 -8.13
N ASP A 123 -9.20 9.03 -7.21
CA ASP A 123 -10.63 8.78 -7.49
C ASP A 123 -11.15 9.53 -8.74
N PRO A 124 -10.75 10.79 -9.03
CA PRO A 124 -11.17 11.48 -10.26
C PRO A 124 -10.78 10.77 -11.57
N LEU A 125 -9.71 9.98 -11.55
CA LEU A 125 -9.20 9.25 -12.73
C LEU A 125 -9.82 7.86 -12.88
N VAL A 126 -10.42 7.32 -11.81
CA VAL A 126 -10.83 5.92 -11.76
C VAL A 126 -11.90 5.60 -12.79
N ALA A 127 -12.91 6.47 -12.94
CA ALA A 127 -14.04 6.22 -13.84
C ALA A 127 -13.61 6.11 -15.31
N GLU A 128 -12.60 6.89 -15.72
CA GLU A 128 -12.06 6.88 -17.09
C GLU A 128 -11.06 5.73 -17.30
N ALA A 129 -10.13 5.56 -16.36
CA ALA A 129 -9.01 4.62 -16.54
C ALA A 129 -9.41 3.15 -16.34
N VAL A 130 -10.37 2.84 -15.46
CA VAL A 130 -10.71 1.45 -15.12
C VAL A 130 -11.24 0.65 -16.34
N PRO A 131 -12.22 1.15 -17.13
CA PRO A 131 -12.69 0.42 -18.30
C PRO A 131 -11.57 0.09 -19.30
N GLU A 132 -10.69 1.05 -19.57
CA GLU A 132 -9.55 0.85 -20.47
C GLU A 132 -8.57 -0.20 -19.94
N ILE A 133 -8.24 -0.14 -18.65
CA ILE A 133 -7.34 -1.12 -18.01
C ILE A 133 -7.94 -2.53 -18.07
N ILE A 134 -9.25 -2.67 -17.85
CA ILE A 134 -9.94 -3.96 -17.97
C ILE A 134 -9.86 -4.47 -19.41
N GLN A 135 -10.12 -3.62 -20.41
CA GLN A 135 -10.01 -4.01 -21.83
C GLN A 135 -8.60 -4.49 -22.18
N LEU A 136 -7.56 -3.75 -21.76
CA LEU A 136 -6.17 -4.13 -21.96
C LEU A 136 -5.82 -5.46 -21.27
N LYS A 137 -6.31 -5.64 -20.03
CA LYS A 137 -6.13 -6.89 -19.27
C LYS A 137 -6.83 -8.07 -19.94
N VAL A 138 -8.04 -7.89 -20.45
CA VAL A 138 -8.80 -8.93 -21.18
C VAL A 138 -8.12 -9.26 -22.50
N ALA A 139 -7.66 -8.27 -23.26
CA ALA A 139 -6.92 -8.50 -24.50
C ALA A 139 -5.63 -9.30 -24.27
N LYS A 140 -4.95 -9.06 -23.15
CA LYS A 140 -3.69 -9.73 -22.80
C LYS A 140 -3.89 -11.13 -22.19
N SER A 141 -4.89 -11.31 -21.34
CA SER A 141 -4.98 -12.48 -20.44
C SER A 141 -6.34 -13.19 -20.47
N GLY A 142 -7.25 -12.73 -21.32
CA GLY A 142 -8.62 -13.24 -21.41
C GLY A 142 -9.54 -12.70 -20.31
N PRO A 143 -10.85 -13.03 -20.41
CA PRO A 143 -11.86 -12.59 -19.45
C PRO A 143 -11.60 -13.16 -18.06
N HIS A 144 -12.10 -12.47 -17.03
CA HIS A 144 -12.01 -12.97 -15.66
C HIS A 144 -12.73 -14.33 -15.52
N PRO A 145 -12.21 -15.29 -14.74
CA PRO A 145 -12.87 -16.59 -14.56
C PRO A 145 -14.32 -16.51 -14.09
N SER A 146 -14.66 -15.48 -13.30
CA SER A 146 -16.03 -15.24 -12.83
C SER A 146 -17.03 -14.92 -13.95
N HIS A 147 -16.56 -14.56 -15.15
CA HIS A 147 -17.42 -14.25 -16.30
C HIS A 147 -18.01 -15.52 -16.94
N ARG A 148 -17.38 -16.68 -16.74
CA ARG A 148 -17.74 -17.96 -17.39
C ARG A 148 -19.15 -18.49 -17.04
N GLY A 149 -19.74 -18.02 -15.92
CA GLY A 149 -21.06 -18.45 -15.45
C GLY A 149 -22.25 -17.64 -15.97
N ARG A 150 -22.02 -16.58 -16.77
CA ARG A 150 -23.08 -15.67 -17.26
C ARG A 150 -23.43 -15.82 -18.75
N GLN A 151 -22.87 -16.82 -19.45
CA GLN A 151 -23.34 -17.21 -20.77
C GLN A 151 -24.56 -18.15 -20.62
N LYS A 152 -25.73 -17.55 -20.36
CA LYS A 152 -27.04 -18.17 -20.58
C LYS A 152 -27.98 -17.13 -21.15
#